data_AF-A0A528FI08-F1
#
_entry.id   AF-A0A528FI08-F1
#
_cell.length_a   1.000
_cell.length_b   1.000
_cell.length_c   1.000
_cell.angle_alpha   90.00
_cell.angle_beta   90.00
_cell.angle_gamma   90.00
#
_symmetry.space_group_name_H-M   'P 1'
#
loop_
_entity.id
_entity.type
_entity.pdbx_description
1 polymer ?
#
loop_
_entity_poly.entity_id
_entity_poly.type
_entity_poly.pdbx_seq_one_letter_code
_entity_poly.pdbx_strand_id
1 'polypeptide(L)'
;MAKISKAPSDGVFAVLPLRDIVVFPHMIVPLFVGREKSIKALEEVMGQEKQILLATQMNAADDDPESDAIFDIGTLANVLQLLKLPDGTVKVLVEGASRAKIVSFTDRPDFHEARAAALVEPDEEEVEVEALARSVVTDFENYVKLNKKISPEVVGAASQIDDYSKLADTVASHLAIKIPEKQEMLATLSVKERLEKAMGFMEAEISVLQVEKRIRSRVKRQMEKTQREYYLNEQMKAIQKELGEGEDGRDEAAEIEARIKKTKLSK
;
A
#
# COMPACT_ATOMS: atom_id res chain seq x y z
N MET A 1 18.36 35.13 -3.19
CA MET A 1 18.81 34.11 -4.17
C MET A 1 17.62 33.81 -5.06
N ALA A 2 17.73 34.11 -6.37
CA ALA A 2 16.61 33.99 -7.30
C ALA A 2 16.24 32.52 -7.49
N LYS A 3 14.98 32.15 -7.19
CA LYS A 3 14.38 30.88 -7.58
C LYS A 3 14.35 30.86 -9.11
N ILE A 4 15.23 30.11 -9.74
CA ILE A 4 15.10 29.75 -11.16
C ILE A 4 14.02 28.66 -11.20
N SER A 5 12.74 29.06 -11.22
CA SER A 5 11.67 28.12 -11.58
C SER A 5 11.77 27.91 -13.09
N LYS A 6 12.38 26.79 -13.51
CA LYS A 6 12.27 26.29 -14.89
C LYS A 6 10.76 26.25 -15.20
N ALA A 7 10.34 26.93 -16.26
CA ALA A 7 8.93 26.99 -16.67
C ALA A 7 8.32 25.57 -16.73
N PRO A 8 7.00 25.40 -16.52
CA PRO A 8 6.34 24.14 -16.80
C PRO A 8 6.73 23.71 -18.22
N SER A 9 7.41 22.57 -18.33
CA SER A 9 7.92 22.10 -19.61
C SER A 9 6.77 21.49 -20.40
N ASP A 10 5.99 22.35 -21.05
CA ASP A 10 5.07 21.94 -22.09
C ASP A 10 5.90 21.31 -23.20
N GLY A 11 5.61 20.04 -23.51
CA GLY A 11 6.49 19.26 -24.35
C GLY A 11 5.83 17.99 -24.86
N VAL A 12 6.58 17.30 -25.71
CA VAL A 12 6.24 15.96 -26.18
C VAL A 12 7.10 15.00 -25.39
N PHE A 13 6.47 14.05 -24.71
CA PHE A 13 7.13 13.10 -23.84
C PHE A 13 6.74 11.67 -24.22
N ALA A 14 7.70 10.76 -24.10
CA ALA A 14 7.37 9.33 -24.11
C ALA A 14 6.53 9.02 -22.87
N VAL A 15 5.48 8.22 -23.05
CA VAL A 15 4.55 7.81 -22.01
C VAL A 15 4.86 6.38 -21.60
N LEU A 16 5.00 6.15 -20.30
CA LEU A 16 5.12 4.83 -19.71
C LEU A 16 3.83 4.49 -18.96
N PRO A 17 2.96 3.63 -19.53
CA PRO A 17 1.74 3.18 -18.84
C PRO A 17 2.08 2.30 -17.64
N LEU A 18 1.54 2.64 -16.48
CA LEU A 18 1.75 1.94 -15.21
C LEU A 18 0.50 1.17 -14.80
N ARG A 19 0.63 -0.12 -14.47
CA ARG A 19 -0.51 -1.01 -14.17
C ARG A 19 -1.06 -0.85 -12.76
N ASP A 20 -0.19 -0.99 -11.77
CA ASP A 20 -0.58 -1.16 -10.36
C ASP A 20 0.01 -0.08 -9.45
N ILE A 21 0.38 1.06 -10.02
CA ILE A 21 0.99 2.14 -9.26
C ILE A 21 0.68 3.51 -9.85
N VAL A 22 0.43 4.45 -8.95
CA VAL A 22 0.40 5.89 -9.21
C VAL A 22 1.68 6.47 -8.60
N VAL A 23 2.52 7.09 -9.43
CA VAL A 23 3.77 7.70 -8.98
C VAL A 23 3.50 9.15 -8.67
N PHE A 24 3.79 9.58 -7.44
CA PHE A 24 3.64 10.96 -7.01
C PHE A 24 4.94 11.76 -7.24
N PRO A 25 4.88 13.10 -7.30
CA PRO A 25 6.08 13.93 -7.24
C PRO A 25 6.97 13.58 -6.05
N HIS A 26 8.29 13.66 -6.25
CA HIS A 26 9.36 13.30 -5.30
C HIS A 26 9.43 11.82 -4.90
N MET A 27 8.52 10.98 -5.40
CA MET A 27 8.56 9.54 -5.15
C MET A 27 9.66 8.90 -6.00
N ILE A 28 10.55 8.16 -5.34
CA ILE A 28 11.56 7.34 -6.01
C ILE A 28 11.08 5.89 -5.99
N VAL A 29 10.91 5.30 -7.16
CA VAL A 29 10.42 3.92 -7.28
C VAL A 29 11.14 3.14 -8.36
N PRO A 30 11.55 1.88 -8.10
CA PRO A 30 12.03 0.99 -9.14
C PRO A 30 10.84 0.41 -9.91
N LEU A 31 10.87 0.55 -11.24
CA LEU A 31 9.90 -0.04 -12.16
C LEU A 31 10.56 -1.15 -12.97
N PHE A 32 9.79 -2.21 -13.22
CA PHE A 32 10.19 -3.33 -14.08
C PHE A 32 9.39 -3.26 -15.37
N VAL A 33 10.08 -3.14 -16.49
CA VAL A 33 9.49 -2.92 -17.80
C VAL A 33 9.84 -4.08 -18.71
N GLY A 34 8.81 -4.80 -19.18
CA GLY A 34 8.97 -5.94 -20.10
C GLY A 34 8.27 -5.79 -21.45
N ARG A 35 7.40 -4.79 -21.62
CA ARG A 35 6.70 -4.54 -22.90
C ARG A 35 7.66 -3.91 -23.92
N GLU A 36 7.70 -4.43 -25.14
CA GLU A 36 8.60 -3.91 -26.19
C GLU A 36 8.42 -2.40 -26.44
N LYS A 37 7.17 -1.93 -26.58
CA LYS A 37 6.85 -0.49 -26.74
C LYS A 37 7.42 0.34 -25.59
N SER A 38 7.27 -0.12 -24.35
CA SER A 38 7.75 0.58 -23.16
C SER A 38 9.28 0.57 -23.04
N ILE A 39 9.94 -0.51 -23.48
CA ILE A 39 11.41 -0.57 -23.54
C ILE A 39 11.93 0.42 -24.57
N LYS A 40 11.30 0.49 -25.76
CA LYS A 40 11.65 1.48 -26.80
C LYS A 40 11.48 2.92 -26.30
N ALA A 41 10.39 3.22 -25.59
CA ALA A 41 10.17 4.53 -24.97
C ALA A 41 11.33 4.92 -24.02
N LEU A 42 11.78 3.98 -23.18
CA LEU A 42 12.90 4.22 -22.26
C LEU A 42 14.23 4.43 -23.00
N GLU A 43 14.48 3.68 -24.07
CA GLU A 43 15.69 3.84 -24.88
C GLU A 43 15.76 5.20 -25.59
N GLU A 44 14.63 5.70 -26.11
CA GLU A 44 14.54 7.04 -26.69
C GLU A 44 14.81 8.14 -25.63
N VAL A 45 14.18 8.03 -24.46
CA VAL A 45 14.33 9.02 -23.37
C VAL A 45 15.78 9.12 -22.89
N MET A 46 16.51 8.00 -22.89
CA MET A 46 17.93 7.98 -22.54
C MET A 46 18.83 8.76 -23.51
N GLY A 47 18.39 8.98 -24.74
CA GLY A 47 19.06 9.82 -25.73
C GLY A 47 18.74 11.32 -25.63
N GLN A 48 17.74 11.71 -24.83
CA GLN A 48 17.22 13.08 -24.71
C GLN A 48 17.36 13.64 -23.27
N GLU A 49 16.51 14.58 -22.85
CA GLU A 49 16.50 15.23 -21.53
C GLU A 49 16.22 14.30 -20.33
N LYS A 50 16.20 12.97 -20.52
CA LYS A 50 15.94 11.94 -19.49
C LYS A 50 14.61 12.09 -18.72
N GLN A 51 13.65 12.82 -19.28
CA GLN A 51 12.31 12.96 -18.72
C GLN A 51 11.33 12.02 -19.42
N ILE A 52 10.46 11.39 -18.63
CA ILE A 52 9.41 10.48 -19.11
C ILE A 52 8.09 10.84 -18.43
N LEU A 53 6.98 10.66 -19.13
CA LEU A 53 5.65 10.82 -18.54
C LEU A 53 5.17 9.47 -18.00
N LEU A 54 4.98 9.40 -16.69
CA LEU A 54 4.39 8.24 -16.03
C LEU A 54 2.89 8.43 -15.93
N ALA A 55 2.11 7.55 -16.53
CA ALA A 55 0.65 7.63 -16.50
C ALA A 55 0.06 6.28 -16.13
N THR A 56 -0.87 6.26 -15.18
CA THR A 56 -1.50 5.01 -14.74
C THR A 56 -2.57 4.59 -15.73
N GLN A 57 -2.65 3.30 -16.05
CA GLN A 57 -3.73 2.75 -16.88
C GLN A 57 -4.96 2.47 -16.03
N MET A 58 -6.16 2.65 -16.60
CA MET A 58 -7.42 2.48 -15.89
C MET A 58 -7.70 1.02 -15.54
N ASN A 59 -7.28 0.09 -16.40
CA ASN A 59 -7.42 -1.35 -16.19
C ASN A 59 -6.05 -2.02 -16.11
N ALA A 60 -5.65 -2.48 -14.92
CA ALA A 60 -4.38 -3.16 -14.70
C ALA A 60 -4.22 -4.49 -15.48
N ALA A 61 -5.33 -5.12 -15.88
CA ALA A 61 -5.31 -6.38 -16.62
C ALA A 61 -5.00 -6.21 -18.11
N ASP A 62 -5.04 -4.97 -18.62
CA ASP A 62 -4.74 -4.70 -20.02
C ASP A 62 -3.23 -4.69 -20.26
N ASP A 63 -2.78 -5.56 -21.17
CA ASP A 63 -1.38 -5.72 -21.55
C ASP A 63 -0.92 -4.69 -22.59
N ASP A 64 -1.80 -4.09 -23.38
CA ASP A 64 -1.47 -3.06 -24.37
C ASP A 64 -2.54 -1.97 -24.33
N PRO A 65 -2.52 -1.10 -23.29
CA PRO A 65 -3.57 -0.13 -23.09
C PRO A 65 -3.61 0.88 -24.24
N GLU A 66 -4.78 1.02 -24.84
CA GLU A 66 -5.04 2.09 -25.79
C GLU A 66 -4.97 3.46 -25.09
N SER A 67 -4.81 4.51 -25.90
CA SER A 67 -4.58 5.88 -25.39
C SER A 67 -5.72 6.41 -24.51
N ASP A 68 -6.96 5.94 -24.72
CA ASP A 68 -8.16 6.28 -23.95
C ASP A 68 -8.30 5.48 -22.65
N ALA A 69 -7.54 4.40 -22.49
CA ALA A 69 -7.49 3.57 -21.28
C ALA A 69 -6.41 4.04 -20.29
N ILE A 70 -5.79 5.21 -20.53
CA ILE A 70 -4.77 5.83 -19.69
C ILE A 70 -5.33 7.08 -19.03
N PHE A 71 -5.05 7.30 -17.74
CA PHE A 71 -5.49 8.52 -17.07
C PHE A 71 -4.80 9.76 -17.64
N ASP A 72 -5.57 10.83 -17.85
CA ASP A 72 -5.09 12.10 -18.41
C ASP A 72 -4.06 12.81 -17.51
N ILE A 73 -4.09 12.56 -16.20
CA ILE A 73 -3.15 13.15 -15.25
C ILE A 73 -2.11 12.12 -14.87
N GLY A 74 -0.85 12.45 -15.12
CA GLY A 74 0.30 11.64 -14.76
C GLY A 74 1.36 12.47 -14.05
N THR A 75 2.55 11.91 -13.97
CA THR A 75 3.71 12.52 -13.33
C THR A 75 4.87 12.53 -14.29
N LEU A 76 5.40 13.71 -14.60
CA LEU A 76 6.70 13.84 -15.24
C LEU A 76 7.75 13.31 -14.27
N ALA A 77 8.61 12.42 -14.73
CA ALA A 77 9.62 11.78 -13.92
C ALA A 77 10.98 11.82 -14.61
N ASN A 78 12.03 11.91 -13.79
CA ASN A 78 13.41 11.81 -14.24
C ASN A 78 13.87 10.36 -14.15
N VAL A 79 14.51 9.87 -15.21
CA VAL A 79 15.14 8.55 -15.21
C VAL A 79 16.49 8.64 -14.53
N LEU A 80 16.60 8.07 -13.32
CA LEU A 80 17.82 8.08 -12.52
C LEU A 80 18.81 7.00 -12.97
N GLN A 81 18.29 5.78 -13.19
CA GLN A 81 19.11 4.63 -13.55
C GLN A 81 18.33 3.65 -14.43
N LEU A 82 19.01 3.05 -15.40
CA LEU A 82 18.47 2.00 -16.25
C LEU A 82 19.43 0.79 -16.21
N LEU A 83 18.88 -0.39 -15.94
CA LEU A 83 19.61 -1.66 -15.91
C LEU A 83 18.85 -2.70 -16.72
N LYS A 84 19.46 -3.19 -17.80
CA LYS A 84 18.94 -4.33 -18.56
C LYS A 84 19.26 -5.62 -17.81
N LEU A 85 18.24 -6.43 -17.55
CA LEU A 85 18.37 -7.72 -16.89
C LEU A 85 18.62 -8.83 -17.93
N PRO A 86 19.24 -9.96 -17.53
CA PRO A 86 19.54 -11.07 -18.45
C PRO A 86 18.30 -11.74 -19.07
N ASP A 87 17.13 -11.55 -18.46
CA ASP A 87 15.84 -12.05 -18.94
C ASP A 87 15.22 -11.18 -20.05
N GLY A 88 15.88 -10.10 -20.44
CA GLY A 88 15.41 -9.15 -21.46
C GLY A 88 14.52 -8.03 -20.90
N THR A 89 14.18 -8.06 -19.61
CA THR A 89 13.43 -6.97 -18.97
C THR A 89 14.37 -5.81 -18.59
N VAL A 90 13.80 -4.62 -18.43
CA VAL A 90 14.53 -3.43 -18.02
C VAL A 90 14.06 -3.00 -16.64
N LYS A 91 15.00 -2.95 -15.69
CA LYS A 91 14.78 -2.33 -14.38
C LYS A 91 15.17 -0.86 -14.48
N VAL A 92 14.24 0.04 -14.25
CA VAL A 92 14.47 1.49 -14.26
C VAL A 92 14.16 2.08 -12.89
N LEU A 93 15.01 2.98 -12.41
CA LEU A 93 14.77 3.78 -11.22
C LEU A 93 14.35 5.18 -11.67
N VAL A 94 13.16 5.59 -11.25
CA VAL A 94 12.58 6.89 -11.62
C VAL A 94 12.30 7.72 -10.38
N GLU A 95 12.39 9.04 -10.53
CA GLU A 95 11.99 10.03 -9.53
C GLU A 95 10.89 10.90 -10.12
N GLY A 96 9.71 10.93 -9.48
CA GLY A 96 8.64 11.86 -9.85
C GLY A 96 9.12 13.31 -9.67
N ALA A 97 8.91 14.16 -10.68
CA ALA A 97 9.31 15.56 -10.67
C ALA A 97 8.10 16.48 -10.44
N SER A 98 7.06 16.35 -11.26
CA SER A 98 5.86 17.19 -11.16
C SER A 98 4.66 16.52 -11.80
N ARG A 99 3.46 16.97 -11.42
CA ARG A 99 2.20 16.58 -12.07
C ARG A 99 2.16 17.13 -13.50
N ALA A 100 1.60 16.36 -14.42
CA ALA A 100 1.33 16.82 -15.77
C ALA A 100 0.01 16.28 -16.29
N LYS A 101 -0.64 17.07 -17.15
CA LYS A 101 -1.84 16.68 -17.87
C LYS A 101 -1.49 16.36 -19.32
N ILE A 102 -1.90 15.19 -19.77
CA ILE A 102 -1.89 14.78 -21.17
C ILE A 102 -2.91 15.63 -21.93
N VAL A 103 -2.45 16.30 -22.98
CA VAL A 103 -3.28 17.11 -23.88
C VAL A 103 -3.72 16.29 -25.08
N SER A 104 -2.81 15.50 -25.64
CA SER A 104 -3.08 14.63 -26.80
C SER A 104 -1.95 13.62 -27.00
N PHE A 105 -2.27 12.41 -27.44
CA PHE A 105 -1.28 11.44 -27.93
C PHE A 105 -0.85 11.77 -29.37
N THR A 106 0.36 11.36 -29.75
CA THR A 106 0.87 11.45 -31.12
C THR A 106 0.63 10.13 -31.86
N ASP A 107 0.67 10.15 -33.19
CA ASP A 107 0.44 8.96 -34.04
C ASP A 107 1.67 8.03 -34.14
N ARG A 108 2.60 8.09 -33.18
CA ARG A 108 3.85 7.33 -33.23
C ARG A 108 3.59 5.84 -32.96
N PRO A 109 3.96 4.91 -33.88
CA PRO A 109 3.64 3.49 -33.73
C PRO A 109 4.60 2.73 -32.81
N ASP A 110 5.81 3.24 -32.59
CA ASP A 110 6.86 2.53 -31.85
C ASP A 110 6.61 2.45 -30.35
N PHE A 111 6.01 3.49 -29.77
CA PHE A 111 5.67 3.61 -28.36
C PHE A 111 4.70 4.77 -28.13
N HIS A 112 4.02 4.78 -26.98
CA HIS A 112 3.12 5.88 -26.62
C HIS A 112 3.89 7.17 -26.40
N GLU A 113 3.51 8.21 -27.11
CA GLU A 113 4.10 9.54 -27.00
C GLU A 113 2.94 10.54 -26.93
N ALA A 114 3.06 11.52 -26.04
CA ALA A 114 2.00 12.49 -25.81
C ALA A 114 2.54 13.89 -25.58
N ARG A 115 1.76 14.88 -26.03
CA ARG A 115 1.92 16.26 -25.59
C ARG A 115 1.35 16.39 -24.19
N ALA A 116 2.15 16.84 -23.25
CA ALA A 116 1.73 17.07 -21.88
C ALA A 116 2.15 18.45 -21.38
N ALA A 117 1.36 19.00 -20.48
CA ALA A 117 1.59 20.27 -19.82
C ALA A 117 1.75 20.05 -18.32
N ALA A 118 2.81 20.60 -17.73
CA ALA A 118 3.01 20.48 -16.29
C ALA A 118 1.96 21.32 -15.54
N LEU A 119 1.36 20.74 -14.51
CA LEU A 119 0.31 21.38 -13.73
C LEU A 119 0.95 22.24 -12.64
N VAL A 120 0.47 23.49 -12.54
CA VAL A 120 0.91 24.44 -11.52
C VAL A 120 -0.07 24.38 -10.34
N GLU A 121 0.48 24.31 -9.14
CA GLU A 121 -0.30 24.31 -7.92
C GLU A 121 -0.78 25.74 -7.61
N PRO A 122 -2.02 25.91 -7.12
CA PRO A 122 -2.54 27.22 -6.77
C PRO A 122 -1.79 27.80 -5.55
N ASP A 123 -1.70 29.12 -5.47
CA ASP A 123 -1.28 29.80 -4.25
C ASP A 123 -2.39 29.66 -3.19
N GLU A 124 -2.03 29.18 -2.00
CA GLU A 124 -2.98 28.94 -0.89
C GLU A 124 -2.53 29.66 0.39
N GLU A 125 -3.49 29.91 1.30
CA GLU A 125 -3.19 30.51 2.60
C GLU A 125 -2.39 29.55 3.49
N GLU A 126 -1.14 29.93 3.77
CA GLU A 126 -0.16 29.10 4.47
C GLU A 126 -0.60 28.65 5.89
N VAL A 127 -1.39 29.49 6.58
CA VAL A 127 -1.81 29.22 7.98
C VAL A 127 -2.79 28.05 8.07
N GLU A 128 -3.77 27.96 7.16
CA GLU A 128 -4.74 26.87 7.17
C GLU A 128 -4.08 25.55 6.76
N VAL A 129 -3.22 25.59 5.75
CA VAL A 129 -2.47 24.42 5.25
C VAL A 129 -1.52 23.89 6.33
N GLU A 130 -0.85 24.76 7.08
CA GLU A 130 0.01 24.36 8.20
C GLU A 130 -0.77 23.62 9.30
N ALA A 131 -1.95 24.13 9.68
CA ALA A 131 -2.79 23.48 10.69
C ALA A 131 -3.21 22.06 10.24
N LEU A 132 -3.61 21.91 8.98
CA LEU A 132 -3.95 20.60 8.39
C LEU A 132 -2.74 19.68 8.30
N ALA A 133 -1.58 20.19 7.91
CA ALA A 133 -0.34 19.42 7.81
C ALA A 133 0.05 18.79 9.15
N ARG A 134 -0.09 19.53 10.27
CA ARG A 134 0.18 18.99 11.62
C ARG A 134 -0.77 17.84 11.98
N SER A 135 -2.05 17.95 11.61
CA SER A 135 -3.04 16.88 11.78
C SER A 135 -2.69 15.65 10.92
N VAL A 136 -2.35 15.86 9.65
CA VAL A 136 -1.92 14.80 8.72
C VAL A 136 -0.71 14.05 9.25
N VAL A 137 0.31 14.72 9.77
CA VAL A 137 1.50 14.05 10.35
C VAL A 137 1.12 13.19 11.55
N THR A 138 0.22 13.68 12.41
CA THR A 138 -0.27 12.95 13.59
C THR A 138 -1.04 11.70 13.19
N ASP A 139 -1.95 11.83 12.22
CA ASP A 139 -2.73 10.70 11.71
C ASP A 139 -1.86 9.70 10.95
N PHE A 140 -0.88 10.18 10.21
CA PHE A 140 0.09 9.34 9.52
C PHE A 140 0.94 8.52 10.49
N GLU A 141 1.38 9.11 11.60
CA GLU A 141 2.07 8.38 12.67
C GLU A 141 1.18 7.26 13.24
N ASN A 142 -0.10 7.55 13.50
CA ASN A 142 -1.06 6.55 13.97
C ASN A 142 -1.31 5.43 12.96
N TYR A 143 -1.43 5.79 11.68
CA TYR A 143 -1.58 4.85 10.57
C TYR A 143 -0.36 3.93 10.45
N VAL A 144 0.87 4.45 10.46
CA VAL A 144 2.10 3.65 10.39
C VAL A 144 2.26 2.73 11.59
N LYS A 145 1.87 3.16 12.80
CA LYS A 145 1.87 2.29 14.00
C LYS A 145 0.98 1.06 13.85
N LEU A 146 -0.13 1.17 13.11
CA LEU A 146 -1.05 0.06 12.83
C LEU A 146 -0.61 -0.74 11.60
N ASN A 147 -0.10 -0.07 10.57
CA ASN A 147 0.38 -0.68 9.33
C ASN A 147 1.88 -0.96 9.36
N LYS A 148 2.24 -2.15 9.88
CA LYS A 148 3.63 -2.61 10.00
C LYS A 148 4.41 -2.78 8.69
N LYS A 149 3.79 -2.53 7.53
CA LYS A 149 4.48 -2.57 6.23
C LYS A 149 5.30 -1.31 5.97
N ILE A 150 5.02 -0.21 6.68
CA ILE A 150 5.71 1.08 6.50
C ILE A 150 6.78 1.21 7.58
N SER A 151 7.99 1.61 7.19
CA SER A 151 9.08 1.85 8.15
C SER A 151 8.77 3.09 9.01
N PRO A 152 8.99 3.04 10.34
CA PRO A 152 8.87 4.21 11.21
C PRO A 152 9.77 5.39 10.78
N GLU A 153 10.87 5.12 10.08
CA GLU A 153 11.76 6.16 9.54
C GLU A 153 11.03 7.10 8.57
N VAL A 154 10.01 6.61 7.87
CA VAL A 154 9.19 7.42 6.95
C VAL A 154 8.40 8.49 7.70
N VAL A 155 7.92 8.19 8.92
CA VAL A 155 7.23 9.18 9.76
C VAL A 155 8.19 10.28 10.17
N GLY A 156 9.42 9.91 10.55
CA GLY A 156 10.49 10.86 10.85
C GLY A 156 10.77 11.78 9.67
N ALA A 157 10.95 11.21 8.48
CA ALA A 157 11.16 11.98 7.25
C ALA A 157 9.97 12.91 6.94
N ALA A 158 8.73 12.41 7.03
CA ALA A 158 7.52 13.20 6.78
C ALA A 158 7.38 14.40 7.75
N SER A 159 7.74 14.21 9.02
CA SER A 159 7.67 15.28 10.03
C SER A 159 8.63 16.46 9.79
N GLN A 160 9.65 16.28 8.95
CA GLN A 160 10.67 17.30 8.63
C GLN A 160 10.41 17.98 7.28
N ILE A 161 9.28 17.69 6.63
CA ILE A 161 8.92 18.30 5.35
C ILE A 161 8.24 19.65 5.60
N ASP A 162 8.93 20.74 5.26
CA ASP A 162 8.39 22.10 5.34
C ASP A 162 7.48 22.45 4.15
N ASP A 163 7.59 21.72 3.04
CA ASP A 163 6.74 21.88 1.85
C ASP A 163 5.50 20.98 1.98
N TYR A 164 4.36 21.59 2.30
CA TYR A 164 3.11 20.85 2.53
C TYR A 164 2.56 20.13 1.30
N SER A 165 2.90 20.57 0.09
CA SER A 165 2.57 19.84 -1.14
C SER A 165 3.34 18.53 -1.20
N LYS A 166 4.65 18.59 -0.91
CA LYS A 166 5.50 17.41 -0.82
C LYS A 166 5.08 16.49 0.33
N LEU A 167 4.61 17.03 1.45
CA LEU A 167 4.08 16.24 2.55
C LEU A 167 2.85 15.43 2.10
N ALA A 168 1.88 16.09 1.45
CA ALA A 168 0.68 15.43 0.94
C ALA A 168 1.02 14.28 -0.02
N ASP A 169 1.98 14.50 -0.91
CA ASP A 169 2.44 13.50 -1.89
C ASP A 169 3.20 12.34 -1.24
N THR A 170 4.03 12.64 -0.25
CA THR A 170 4.75 11.63 0.53
C THR A 170 3.76 10.72 1.27
N VAL A 171 2.78 11.30 1.94
CA VAL A 171 1.73 10.53 2.65
C VAL A 171 0.94 9.68 1.65
N ALA A 172 0.45 10.29 0.57
CA ALA A 172 -0.33 9.59 -0.48
C ALA A 172 0.40 8.38 -1.07
N SER A 173 1.72 8.49 -1.28
CA SER A 173 2.54 7.40 -1.80
C SER A 173 2.54 6.16 -0.89
N HIS A 174 2.42 6.36 0.43
CA HIS A 174 2.44 5.31 1.45
C HIS A 174 1.06 4.82 1.89
N LEU A 175 -0.03 5.48 1.46
CA LEU A 175 -1.39 4.98 1.70
C LEU A 175 -1.66 3.68 0.93
N ALA A 176 -2.32 2.73 1.58
CA ALA A 176 -2.68 1.43 1.01
C ALA A 176 -4.10 1.44 0.40
N ILE A 177 -4.43 2.51 -0.32
CA ILE A 177 -5.74 2.73 -0.95
C ILE A 177 -5.74 2.27 -2.41
N LYS A 178 -6.94 2.20 -3.02
CA LYS A 178 -7.12 1.73 -4.39
C LYS A 178 -6.56 2.72 -5.41
N ILE A 179 -6.22 2.24 -6.60
CA ILE A 179 -5.68 3.07 -7.69
C ILE A 179 -6.57 4.27 -8.04
N PRO A 180 -7.91 4.14 -8.17
CA PRO A 180 -8.77 5.30 -8.44
C PRO A 180 -8.66 6.40 -7.37
N GLU A 181 -8.53 6.02 -6.09
CA GLU A 181 -8.39 6.96 -4.97
C GLU A 181 -7.01 7.64 -5.01
N LYS A 182 -5.94 6.89 -5.28
CA LYS A 182 -4.60 7.48 -5.49
C LYS A 182 -4.58 8.42 -6.68
N GLN A 183 -5.25 8.05 -7.76
CA GLN A 183 -5.35 8.86 -8.97
C GLN A 183 -6.11 10.16 -8.71
N GLU A 184 -7.19 10.10 -7.91
CA GLU A 184 -7.91 11.27 -7.46
C GLU A 184 -7.01 12.22 -6.65
N MET A 185 -6.16 11.68 -5.76
CA MET A 185 -5.17 12.48 -5.03
C MET A 185 -4.14 13.12 -5.96
N LEU A 186 -3.64 12.38 -6.96
CA LEU A 186 -2.70 12.92 -7.94
C LEU A 186 -3.34 14.05 -8.76
N ALA A 187 -4.61 13.89 -9.13
CA ALA A 187 -5.38 14.86 -9.90
C ALA A 187 -5.77 16.13 -9.11
N THR A 188 -5.75 16.07 -7.78
CA THR A 188 -6.11 17.20 -6.92
C THR A 188 -4.93 18.17 -6.81
N LEU A 189 -5.09 19.40 -7.33
CA LEU A 189 -4.00 20.39 -7.34
C LEU A 189 -3.89 21.15 -6.03
N SER A 190 -5.03 21.48 -5.41
CA SER A 190 -5.07 22.14 -4.11
C SER A 190 -4.32 21.32 -3.06
N VAL A 191 -3.40 21.96 -2.35
CA VAL A 191 -2.62 21.30 -1.29
C VAL A 191 -3.56 21.02 -0.11
N LYS A 192 -4.39 21.99 0.25
CA LYS A 192 -5.44 21.86 1.26
C LYS A 192 -6.34 20.65 1.00
N GLU A 193 -6.96 20.57 -0.18
CA GLU A 193 -7.87 19.46 -0.51
C GLU A 193 -7.14 18.11 -0.52
N ARG A 194 -5.87 18.06 -0.95
CA ARG A 194 -5.07 16.83 -0.88
C ARG A 194 -4.82 16.39 0.55
N LEU A 195 -4.48 17.31 1.46
CA LEU A 195 -4.29 17.01 2.87
C LEU A 195 -5.59 16.51 3.51
N GLU A 196 -6.72 17.16 3.23
CA GLU A 196 -8.04 16.72 3.71
C GLU A 196 -8.39 15.31 3.20
N LYS A 197 -8.17 15.03 1.91
CA LYS A 197 -8.35 13.68 1.33
C LYS A 197 -7.43 12.66 1.99
N ALA A 198 -6.16 13.01 2.20
CA ALA A 198 -5.20 12.14 2.88
C ALA A 198 -5.67 11.78 4.29
N MET A 199 -6.18 12.74 5.06
CA MET A 199 -6.79 12.48 6.37
C MET A 199 -7.97 11.52 6.28
N GLY A 200 -8.93 11.80 5.39
CA GLY A 200 -10.12 10.95 5.23
C GLY A 200 -9.77 9.51 4.85
N PHE A 201 -8.82 9.32 3.95
CA PHE A 201 -8.33 7.99 3.58
C PHE A 201 -7.59 7.29 4.72
N MET A 202 -6.76 8.01 5.47
CA MET A 202 -6.08 7.46 6.65
C MET A 202 -7.08 7.03 7.72
N GLU A 203 -8.10 7.84 8.03
CA GLU A 203 -9.13 7.50 9.01
C GLU A 203 -9.90 6.23 8.63
N ALA A 204 -10.29 6.12 7.36
CA ALA A 204 -10.97 4.93 6.84
C ALA A 204 -10.09 3.67 6.99
N GLU A 205 -8.82 3.75 6.60
CA GLU A 205 -7.87 2.63 6.70
C GLU A 205 -7.54 2.27 8.16
N ILE A 206 -7.37 3.26 9.03
CA ILE A 206 -7.16 3.04 10.47
C ILE A 206 -8.34 2.26 11.05
N SER A 207 -9.58 2.62 10.68
CA SER A 207 -10.79 1.92 11.14
C SER A 207 -10.79 0.44 10.72
N VAL A 208 -10.46 0.16 9.46
CA VAL A 208 -10.34 -1.21 8.93
C VAL A 208 -9.26 -2.00 9.68
N LEU A 209 -8.05 -1.43 9.81
CA LEU A 209 -6.92 -2.08 10.50
C LEU A 209 -7.24 -2.38 11.97
N GLN A 210 -7.99 -1.51 12.65
CA GLN A 210 -8.43 -1.74 14.03
C GLN A 210 -9.43 -2.89 14.13
N VAL A 211 -10.37 -3.02 13.19
CA VAL A 211 -11.30 -4.16 13.12
C VAL A 211 -10.53 -5.45 12.88
N GLU A 212 -9.60 -5.48 11.91
CA GLU A 212 -8.76 -6.64 11.63
C GLU A 212 -7.94 -7.07 12.86
N LYS A 213 -7.34 -6.11 13.57
CA LYS A 213 -6.57 -6.36 14.79
C LYS A 213 -7.44 -6.98 15.90
N ARG A 214 -8.69 -6.52 16.06
CA ARG A 214 -9.66 -7.10 17.00
C ARG A 214 -10.02 -8.54 16.64
N ILE A 215 -10.31 -8.80 15.36
CA ILE A 215 -10.62 -10.14 14.86
C ILE A 215 -9.43 -11.07 15.10
N ARG A 216 -8.23 -10.67 14.70
CA ARG A 216 -6.99 -11.46 14.87
C ARG A 216 -6.73 -11.81 16.33
N SER A 217 -6.97 -10.86 17.23
CA SER A 217 -6.81 -11.05 18.67
C SER A 217 -7.85 -12.02 19.24
N ARG A 218 -9.10 -11.97 18.77
CA ARG A 218 -10.15 -12.92 19.17
C ARG A 218 -9.85 -14.34 18.69
N VAL A 219 -9.46 -14.50 17.43
CA VAL A 219 -9.06 -15.80 16.85
C VAL A 219 -7.87 -16.38 17.60
N LYS A 220 -6.83 -15.57 17.86
CA LYS A 220 -5.66 -16.01 18.63
C LYS A 220 -6.03 -16.55 20.02
N ARG A 221 -6.87 -15.82 20.77
CA ARG A 221 -7.33 -16.26 22.10
C ARG A 221 -8.13 -17.57 22.03
N GLN A 222 -8.98 -17.73 21.02
CA GLN A 222 -9.77 -18.95 20.83
C GLN A 222 -8.88 -20.15 20.49
N MET A 223 -7.86 -19.95 19.64
CA MET A 223 -6.88 -20.99 19.32
C MET A 223 -6.05 -21.40 20.55
N GLU A 224 -5.55 -20.43 21.31
CA GLU A 224 -4.80 -20.69 22.54
C GLU A 224 -5.64 -21.48 23.56
N LYS A 225 -6.93 -21.14 23.70
CA LYS A 225 -7.87 -21.91 24.54
C LYS A 225 -8.05 -23.34 24.04
N THR A 226 -8.29 -23.51 22.74
CA THR A 226 -8.52 -24.84 22.13
C THR A 226 -7.26 -25.73 22.24
N GLN A 227 -6.08 -25.17 21.98
CA GLN A 227 -4.80 -25.89 22.16
C GLN A 227 -4.56 -26.26 23.62
N ARG A 228 -4.85 -25.35 24.56
CA ARG A 228 -4.74 -25.63 25.99
C ARG A 228 -5.70 -26.74 26.42
N GLU A 229 -6.97 -26.70 26.00
CA GLU A 229 -7.95 -27.75 26.30
C GLU A 229 -7.55 -29.10 25.71
N TYR A 230 -7.08 -29.12 24.46
CA TYR A 230 -6.55 -30.33 23.84
C TYR A 230 -5.37 -30.91 24.62
N TYR A 231 -4.39 -30.07 24.97
CA TYR A 231 -3.21 -30.47 25.72
C TYR A 231 -3.57 -31.02 27.10
N LEU A 232 -4.45 -30.34 27.84
CA LEU A 232 -4.89 -30.77 29.17
C LEU A 232 -5.67 -32.10 29.10
N ASN A 233 -6.51 -32.30 28.10
CA ASN A 233 -7.25 -33.55 27.93
C ASN A 233 -6.32 -34.73 27.61
N GLU A 234 -5.30 -34.53 26.76
CA GLU A 234 -4.29 -35.55 26.50
C GLU A 234 -3.44 -35.86 27.74
N GLN A 235 -3.08 -34.85 28.53
CA GLN A 235 -2.42 -35.07 29.82
C GLN A 235 -3.28 -35.87 30.79
N MET A 236 -4.58 -35.55 30.91
CA MET A 236 -5.50 -36.29 31.77
C MET A 236 -5.62 -37.76 31.35
N LYS A 237 -5.72 -38.05 30.04
CA LYS A 237 -5.73 -39.42 29.54
C LYS A 237 -4.42 -40.16 29.84
N ALA A 238 -3.28 -39.49 29.71
CA ALA A 238 -1.98 -40.07 30.04
C ALA A 238 -1.86 -40.39 31.55
N ILE A 239 -2.29 -39.46 32.41
CA ILE A 239 -2.32 -39.64 33.87
C ILE A 239 -3.25 -40.81 34.26
N GLN A 240 -4.46 -40.88 33.71
CA GLN A 240 -5.40 -41.99 33.94
C GLN A 240 -4.80 -43.34 33.54
N LYS A 241 -4.04 -43.37 32.44
CA LYS A 241 -3.33 -44.56 31.98
C LYS A 241 -2.15 -44.95 32.89
N GLU A 242 -1.40 -43.97 33.44
CA GLU A 242 -0.29 -44.23 34.37
C GLU A 242 -0.73 -44.58 35.80
N LEU A 243 -1.84 -44.01 36.28
CA LEU A 243 -2.41 -44.31 37.60
C LEU A 243 -3.09 -45.69 37.67
N GLY A 244 -3.17 -46.42 36.56
CA GLY A 244 -3.79 -47.75 36.52
C GLY A 244 -5.32 -47.72 36.57
N GLU A 245 -5.97 -46.55 36.60
CA GLU A 245 -7.42 -46.38 36.50
C GLU A 245 -7.90 -46.33 35.03
N GLY A 246 -7.35 -47.19 34.17
CA GLY A 246 -7.92 -47.38 32.84
C GLY A 246 -9.14 -48.29 32.94
N GLU A 247 -10.34 -47.81 32.59
CA GLU A 247 -11.67 -48.51 32.56
C GLU A 247 -12.10 -49.31 33.81
N ASP A 248 -11.20 -50.03 34.49
CA ASP A 248 -11.42 -50.89 35.65
C ASP A 248 -11.90 -50.13 36.90
N GLY A 249 -11.45 -48.89 37.15
CA GLY A 249 -11.88 -48.11 38.34
C GLY A 249 -13.34 -47.66 38.31
N ARG A 250 -13.94 -47.51 37.12
CA ARG A 250 -15.38 -47.28 36.96
C ARG A 250 -16.17 -48.57 37.16
N ASP A 251 -15.60 -49.70 36.74
CA ASP A 251 -16.18 -51.02 36.95
C ASP A 251 -16.14 -51.41 38.44
N GLU A 252 -15.08 -51.11 39.18
CA GLU A 252 -15.00 -51.38 40.63
C GLU A 252 -16.09 -50.63 41.40
N ALA A 253 -16.33 -49.35 41.10
CA ALA A 253 -17.39 -48.58 41.76
C ALA A 253 -18.78 -49.13 41.45
N ALA A 254 -19.05 -49.49 40.18
CA ALA A 254 -20.30 -50.10 39.76
C ALA A 254 -20.48 -51.53 40.33
N GLU A 255 -19.39 -52.29 40.45
CA GLU A 255 -19.37 -53.64 41.00
C GLU A 255 -19.56 -53.64 42.53
N ILE A 256 -18.98 -52.67 43.23
CA ILE A 256 -19.24 -52.40 44.65
C ILE A 256 -20.70 -52.02 44.86
N GLU A 257 -21.26 -51.14 44.03
CA GLU A 257 -22.66 -50.72 44.12
C GLU A 257 -23.64 -51.89 43.85
N ALA A 258 -23.30 -52.76 42.89
CA ALA A 258 -24.03 -53.99 42.61
C ALA A 258 -23.93 -55.01 43.77
N ARG A 259 -22.76 -55.14 44.41
CA ARG A 259 -22.57 -55.97 45.60
C ARG A 259 -23.35 -55.44 46.80
N ILE A 260 -23.37 -54.13 47.01
CA ILE A 260 -24.16 -53.49 48.09
C ILE A 260 -25.66 -53.77 47.88
N LYS A 261 -26.18 -53.61 46.65
CA LYS A 261 -27.59 -53.93 46.34
C LYS A 261 -27.96 -55.41 46.52
N LYS A 262 -27.02 -56.34 46.26
CA LYS A 262 -27.24 -57.78 46.44
C LYS A 262 -27.15 -58.23 47.90
N THR A 263 -26.51 -57.45 48.75
CA THR A 263 -26.35 -57.81 50.16
C THR A 263 -27.62 -57.43 50.91
N LYS A 264 -28.40 -58.43 51.33
CA LYS A 264 -29.53 -58.20 52.24
C LYS A 264 -28.97 -57.84 53.62
N LEU A 265 -28.82 -56.55 53.88
CA LEU A 265 -28.58 -56.02 55.23
C LEU A 265 -29.71 -56.53 56.13
N SER A 266 -29.38 -57.25 57.21
CA SER A 266 -30.38 -57.58 58.22
C SER A 266 -30.80 -56.30 58.94
N LYS A 267 -32.05 -56.26 59.40
CA LYS A 267 -32.60 -55.17 60.20
C LYS A 267 -31.74 -54.85 61.42
#